data_AF-A0A3M1L6S8-F1
#
_entry.id   AF-A0A3M1L6S8-F1
#
_cell.length_a   1.000
_cell.length_b   1.000
_cell.length_c   1.000
_cell.angle_alpha   90.00
_cell.angle_beta   90.00
_cell.angle_gamma   90.00
#
_symmetry.space_group_name_H-M   'P 1'
#
loop_
_entity.id
_entity.type
_entity.pdbx_description
1 polymer ?
#
loop_
_entity_poly.entity_id
_entity_poly.type
_entity_poly.pdbx_seq_one_letter_code
_entity_poly.pdbx_strand_id
1 'polypeptide(L)' 'IQPGDVPATFADVSDLVEDLQYKPDTPVEEGVKRFVGWYLDFFQAPSEANSSRGNNSYPSQSR' A
#
# COMPACT_ATOMS: atom_id res chain seq x y z
N ILE A 1 5.29 10.48 -16.98
CA ILE A 1 5.12 11.38 -15.83
C ILE A 1 3.68 11.84 -15.88
N GLN A 2 2.88 11.46 -14.88
CA GLN A 2 1.47 11.81 -14.79
C GLN A 2 1.31 13.33 -14.57
N PRO A 3 0.19 13.93 -15.00
CA PRO A 3 -0.10 15.33 -14.68
C PRO A 3 -0.29 15.47 -13.16
N GLY A 4 0.69 16.07 -12.47
CA GLY A 4 0.71 16.20 -11.01
C GLY A 4 1.86 15.49 -10.30
N ASP A 5 2.65 14.68 -11.02
CA ASP A 5 3.89 14.13 -10.49
C ASP A 5 4.90 15.25 -10.24
N VAL A 6 5.33 15.42 -8.99
CA VAL A 6 6.49 16.25 -8.66
C VAL A 6 7.74 15.42 -8.98
N PRO A 7 8.70 15.93 -9.78
CA PRO A 7 9.83 15.13 -10.28
C PRO A 7 10.68 14.46 -9.19
N ALA A 8 10.78 15.11 -8.03
CA ALA A 8 11.31 14.55 -6.80
C ALA A 8 10.81 15.39 -5.62
N THR A 9 10.50 14.75 -4.49
CA THR A 9 10.23 15.43 -3.22
C THR A 9 11.08 14.77 -2.13
N PHE A 10 11.70 15.59 -1.29
CA PHE A 10 12.51 15.14 -0.17
C PHE A 10 12.05 15.88 1.08
N ALA A 11 11.91 15.17 2.20
CA ALA A 11 11.69 15.79 3.49
C ALA A 11 13.04 16.03 4.17
N ASP A 12 13.31 17.28 4.57
CA ASP A 12 14.37 17.55 5.54
C ASP A 12 13.88 17.09 6.91
N VAL A 13 14.68 16.25 7.58
CA VAL A 13 14.35 15.63 8.87
C VAL A 13 15.40 15.94 9.93
N SER A 14 16.26 16.94 9.71
CA SER A 14 17.37 17.28 10.61
C SER A 14 16.88 17.58 12.03
N ASP A 15 15.87 18.45 12.18
CA ASP A 15 15.26 18.80 13.47
C ASP A 15 14.70 17.58 14.22
N LEU A 16 14.09 16.65 13.47
CA LEU A 16 13.49 15.43 14.03
C LEU A 16 14.56 14.45 14.55
N VAL A 17 15.73 14.41 13.90
CA VAL A 17 16.88 13.61 14.35
C VAL A 17 17.51 14.22 15.60
N GLU A 18 17.66 15.54 15.65
CA GLU A 18 18.28 16.24 16.78
C GLU A 18 17.42 16.21 18.05
N ASP A 19 16.13 16.50 17.92
CA ASP A 19 15.23 16.67 19.07
C ASP A 19 14.68 15.33 19.61
N LEU A 20 14.47 14.36 18.72
CA LEU A 20 13.73 13.12 19.05
C LEU A 20 14.54 11.85 18.81
N GLN A 21 15.81 11.97 18.39
CA GLN A 21 16.67 10.84 18.01
C GLN A 21 16.00 9.88 17.01
N TYR A 22 15.14 10.41 16.17
CA TYR A 22 14.37 9.63 15.22
C TYR A 22 15.27 9.14 14.08
N LYS A 23 15.56 7.85 14.07
CA LYS A 23 16.36 7.20 13.03
C LYS A 23 15.70 5.87 12.64
N PRO A 24 14.78 5.86 11.65
CA PRO A 24 14.23 4.61 11.16
C PRO A 24 15.34 3.80 10.49
N ASP A 25 15.58 2.58 10.97
CA ASP A 25 16.63 1.69 10.47
C ASP A 25 16.05 0.48 9.69
N THR A 26 14.74 0.50 9.43
CA THR A 26 14.07 -0.54 8.65
C THR A 26 14.47 -0.42 7.18
N PRO A 27 15.10 -1.45 6.57
CA PRO A 27 15.37 -1.45 5.14
C PRO A 27 14.09 -1.35 4.32
N VAL A 28 14.14 -0.67 3.18
CA VAL A 28 12.97 -0.46 2.32
C VAL A 28 12.37 -1.80 1.89
N GLU A 29 13.21 -2.76 1.52
CA GLU A 29 12.80 -4.10 1.08
C GLU A 29 11.98 -4.82 2.15
N GLU A 30 12.41 -4.72 3.41
CA GLU A 30 11.73 -5.33 4.54
C GLU A 30 10.40 -4.62 4.84
N GLY A 31 10.39 -3.28 4.78
CA GLY A 31 9.17 -2.48 4.94
C GLY A 31 8.11 -2.82 3.88
N VAL A 32 8.51 -2.88 2.61
CA VAL A 32 7.63 -3.24 1.49
C VAL A 32 7.07 -4.65 1.65
N LYS A 33 7.91 -5.63 2.01
CA LYS A 33 7.48 -7.01 2.24
C LYS A 33 6.42 -7.12 3.33
N ARG A 34 6.63 -6.44 4.47
CA ARG A 34 5.67 -6.41 5.58
C ARG A 34 4.37 -5.73 5.19
N PHE A 35 4.44 -4.62 4.46
CA PHE A 35 3.27 -3.89 3.98
C PHE A 35 2.42 -4.74 3.05
N VAL A 36 3.03 -5.42 2.07
CA VAL A 36 2.31 -6.32 1.15
C VAL A 36 1.67 -7.48 1.90
N GLY A 37 2.39 -8.11 2.84
CA GLY A 37 1.83 -9.17 3.67
C GLY A 37 0.57 -8.73 4.42
N TRP A 38 0.65 -7.60 5.13
CA TRP A 38 -0.50 -7.00 5.79
C TRP A 38 -1.66 -6.71 4.83
N TYR A 39 -1.37 -6.15 3.65
CA TYR A 39 -2.39 -5.83 2.66
C TYR A 39 -3.12 -7.09 2.17
N LEU A 40 -2.37 -8.13 1.81
CA LEU A 40 -2.97 -9.39 1.36
C LEU A 40 -3.77 -10.04 2.48
N ASP A 41 -3.27 -10.10 3.71
CA ASP A 41 -3.99 -10.67 4.84
C ASP A 41 -5.30 -9.91 5.14
N PHE A 42 -5.27 -8.58 5.06
CA PHE A 42 -6.43 -7.73 5.30
C PHE A 42 -7.52 -7.92 4.24
N PHE A 43 -7.14 -8.08 2.97
CA PHE A 43 -8.09 -8.21 1.85
C PHE A 43 -8.37 -9.66 1.42
N GLN A 44 -7.63 -10.65 1.93
CA GLN A 44 -7.79 -12.09 1.64
C GLN A 44 -8.31 -12.90 2.84
N ALA A 45 -9.04 -12.26 3.77
CA ALA A 45 -9.86 -13.01 4.73
C ALA A 45 -10.87 -13.93 3.99
N PRO A 46 -11.09 -15.16 4.48
CA PRO A 46 -11.36 -16.32 3.64
C PRO A 46 -12.69 -16.22 2.89
N SER A 47 -12.62 -16.38 1.57
CA SER A 47 -13.77 -16.62 0.70
C SER A 47 -14.28 -18.07 0.82
N GLU A 48 -14.50 -18.56 2.05
CA GLU A 48 -15.24 -19.80 2.36
C GLU A 48 -16.76 -19.63 2.11
N ALA A 49 -17.16 -18.83 1.12
CA ALA A 49 -18.57 -18.57 0.81
C ALA A 49 -18.90 -18.42 -0.67
N ASN A 50 -17.94 -18.61 -1.60
CA ASN A 50 -18.17 -18.32 -3.03
C ASN A 50 -17.76 -19.42 -4.02
N SER A 51 -17.57 -20.67 -3.59
CA SER A 51 -17.39 -21.81 -4.49
C SER A 51 -18.71 -22.44 -4.99
N SER A 52 -19.87 -21.80 -4.81
CA SER A 52 -21.16 -22.34 -5.29
C SER A 52 -22.18 -21.32 -5.84
N ARG A 53 -21.79 -20.06 -6.12
CA ARG A 53 -22.70 -19.13 -6.83
C ARG A 53 -22.13 -18.78 -8.20
N GLY A 54 -22.74 -19.39 -9.22
CA GLY A 54 -22.41 -19.17 -10.61
C GLY A 54 -22.69 -17.74 -11.09
N ASN A 55 -22.04 -17.43 -12.22
CA ASN A 55 -22.30 -16.35 -13.16
C ASN A 55 -22.23 -14.90 -12.63
N ASN A 56 -21.02 -14.34 -12.63
CA ASN A 56 -20.84 -12.88 -12.65
C ASN A 56 -20.87 -12.36 -14.09
N SER A 57 -22.02 -11.79 -14.46
CA SER A 57 -22.12 -10.80 -15.54
C SER A 57 -21.65 -9.45 -14.98
N TYR A 58 -20.58 -8.90 -15.53
CA TYR A 58 -20.09 -7.56 -15.15
C TYR A 58 -21.10 -6.49 -15.59
N PRO A 59 -21.43 -5.49 -14.74
CA PRO A 59 -22.25 -4.37 -15.18
C PRO A 59 -21.44 -3.47 -16.11
N SER A 60 -21.94 -3.30 -17.34
CA SER A 60 -21.40 -2.38 -18.34
C SER A 60 -21.33 -0.96 -17.77
N GLN A 61 -20.15 -0.35 -17.81
CA GLN A 61 -20.00 1.08 -17.54
C GLN A 61 -20.71 1.87 -18.65
N SER A 62 -21.74 2.63 -18.27
CA SER A 62 -22.35 3.65 -19.12
C SER A 62 -21.45 4.88 -19.18
N ARG A 63 -21.28 5.40 -20.39
CA ARG A 63 -20.51 6.59 -20.78
C ARG A 63 -20.82 7.83 -19.95
#